data_AF-A0AAV2QX53-F1
#
_entry.id   AF-A0AAV2QX53-F1
#
_cell.length_a   1.000
_cell.length_b   1.000
_cell.length_c   1.000
_cell.angle_alpha   90.00
_cell.angle_beta   90.00
_cell.angle_gamma   90.00
#
_symmetry.space_group_name_H-M   'P 1'
#
loop_
_entity.id
_entity.type
_entity.pdbx_description
1 polymer ?
#
loop_
_entity_poly.entity_id
_entity_poly.type
_entity_poly.pdbx_seq_one_letter_code
_entity_poly.pdbx_strand_id
1 'polypeptide(L)'
;MALNITTIDFLSLDVEGAEKAILRTFPWDKIYIRSFVMENNVGSFDYELVKEMNEKGFLILSHGGNSDYFFVRQDDPIMKNVDFQPTQEFLDSGSKIHILNPGRTKKRDPKSFL
;
A
#
# COMPACT_ATOMS: atom_id res chain seq x y z
N MET A 1 11.64 7.89 -21.66
CA MET A 1 12.31 6.99 -20.68
C MET A 1 13.00 7.84 -19.63
N ALA A 2 12.92 7.43 -18.37
CA ALA A 2 13.56 8.10 -17.24
C ALA A 2 14.90 7.42 -16.93
N LEU A 3 16.01 7.98 -17.40
CA LEU A 3 17.36 7.45 -17.14
C LEU A 3 17.85 7.96 -15.77
N ASN A 4 18.34 7.06 -14.92
CA ASN A 4 18.79 7.32 -13.53
C ASN A 4 17.71 7.72 -12.51
N ILE A 5 16.42 7.52 -12.82
CA ILE A 5 15.38 7.65 -11.78
C ILE A 5 15.32 6.34 -10.99
N THR A 6 15.81 6.37 -9.76
CA THR A 6 15.71 5.26 -8.80
C THR A 6 14.59 5.46 -7.78
N THR A 7 13.96 6.63 -7.77
CA THR A 7 12.86 6.96 -6.86
C THR A 7 11.65 7.43 -7.65
N ILE A 8 10.52 6.78 -7.42
CA ILE A 8 9.22 7.13 -7.99
C ILE A 8 8.31 7.55 -6.85
N ASP A 9 7.88 8.81 -6.84
CA ASP A 9 6.96 9.29 -5.80
C ASP A 9 5.58 8.64 -5.93
N PHE A 10 5.09 8.45 -7.16
CA PHE A 10 3.81 7.85 -7.46
C PHE A 10 3.86 7.01 -8.73
N LEU A 11 3.41 5.76 -8.63
CA LEU A 11 3.25 4.84 -9.76
C LEU A 11 1.78 4.43 -9.88
N SER A 12 1.20 4.63 -11.06
CA SER A 12 -0.15 4.15 -11.40
C SER A 12 -0.02 3.03 -12.43
N LEU A 13 -0.56 1.86 -12.13
CA LEU A 13 -0.69 0.76 -13.08
C LEU A 13 -2.15 0.54 -13.46
N ASP A 14 -2.44 0.78 -14.72
CA ASP A 14 -3.70 0.48 -15.37
C ASP A 14 -3.32 -0.14 -16.71
N VAL A 15 -3.24 -1.47 -16.73
CA VAL A 15 -2.68 -2.25 -17.84
C VAL A 15 -3.59 -3.41 -18.23
N GLU A 16 -4.90 -3.24 -18.01
CA GLU A 16 -5.96 -4.15 -18.46
C GLU A 16 -5.74 -5.61 -17.99
N GLY A 17 -5.40 -5.78 -16.70
CA GLY A 17 -5.27 -7.11 -16.07
C GLY A 17 -3.86 -7.70 -16.03
N ALA A 18 -2.85 -6.97 -16.54
CA ALA A 18 -1.45 -7.40 -16.51
C ALA A 18 -0.66 -6.93 -15.27
N GLU A 19 -1.31 -6.29 -14.29
CA GLU A 19 -0.68 -5.60 -13.18
C GLU A 19 0.18 -6.57 -12.34
N LYS A 20 -0.37 -7.75 -11.99
CA LYS A 20 0.35 -8.78 -11.21
C LYS A 20 1.59 -9.30 -11.95
N ALA A 21 1.54 -9.41 -13.28
CA ALA A 21 2.70 -9.82 -14.07
C ALA A 21 3.81 -8.76 -14.05
N ILE A 22 3.44 -7.48 -14.10
CA ILE A 22 4.37 -6.37 -13.91
C ILE A 22 4.98 -6.43 -12.50
N LEU A 23 4.18 -6.57 -11.45
CA LEU A 23 4.68 -6.62 -10.07
C LEU A 23 5.68 -7.75 -9.82
N ARG A 24 5.51 -8.91 -10.47
CA ARG A 24 6.42 -10.06 -10.35
C ARG A 24 7.77 -9.84 -11.02
N THR A 25 7.81 -9.01 -12.06
CA THR A 25 9.03 -8.72 -12.84
C THR A 25 9.67 -7.38 -12.47
N PHE A 26 8.97 -6.58 -11.67
CA PHE A 26 9.42 -5.25 -11.29
C PHE A 26 10.73 -5.31 -10.48
N PRO A 27 11.72 -4.44 -10.77
CA PRO A 27 13.03 -4.46 -10.12
C PRO A 27 12.99 -3.76 -8.75
N TRP A 28 12.33 -4.39 -7.77
CA TRP A 28 12.11 -3.85 -6.41
C TRP A 28 13.40 -3.52 -5.65
N ASP A 29 14.53 -4.12 -6.04
CA ASP A 29 15.86 -3.88 -5.50
C ASP A 29 16.53 -2.60 -6.04
N LYS A 30 16.03 -2.07 -7.17
CA LYS A 30 16.62 -0.93 -7.88
C LYS A 30 15.77 0.33 -7.86
N ILE A 31 14.45 0.16 -7.70
CA ILE A 31 13.49 1.27 -7.76
C ILE A 31 12.73 1.36 -6.44
N TYR A 32 12.89 2.51 -5.77
CA TYR A 32 12.13 2.90 -4.60
C TYR A 32 10.84 3.58 -5.04
N ILE A 33 9.68 3.00 -4.69
CA ILE A 33 8.37 3.60 -4.95
C ILE A 33 7.76 4.03 -3.61
N ARG A 34 7.31 5.28 -3.52
CA ARG A 34 6.70 5.83 -2.29
C ARG A 34 5.22 5.53 -2.19
N SER A 35 4.50 5.64 -3.30
CA SER A 35 3.08 5.34 -3.39
C SER A 35 2.72 4.72 -4.73
N PHE A 36 1.69 3.87 -4.70
CA PHE A 36 1.37 2.99 -5.80
C PHE A 36 -0.14 2.80 -5.88
N VAL A 37 -0.73 2.99 -7.05
CA VAL A 37 -2.12 2.60 -7.31
C VAL A 37 -2.16 1.58 -8.43
N MET A 38 -3.02 0.57 -8.30
CA MET A 38 -3.28 -0.37 -9.37
C MET A 38 -4.75 -0.73 -9.48
N GLU A 39 -5.18 -0.98 -10.71
CA GLU A 39 -6.43 -1.70 -10.94
C GLU A 39 -6.26 -3.17 -10.53
N ASN A 40 -7.26 -3.70 -9.84
CA ASN A 40 -7.39 -5.08 -9.45
C ASN A 40 -8.74 -5.59 -9.94
N ASN A 41 -8.74 -6.30 -11.07
CA ASN A 41 -9.95 -6.80 -11.73
C ASN A 41 -10.60 -8.01 -11.04
N VAL A 42 -10.38 -8.16 -9.74
CA VAL A 42 -11.01 -9.20 -8.92
C VAL A 42 -12.27 -8.58 -8.33
N GLY A 43 -13.44 -9.18 -8.58
CA GLY A 43 -14.74 -8.66 -8.12
C GLY A 43 -14.94 -8.64 -6.59
N SER A 44 -13.89 -8.90 -5.81
CA SER A 44 -13.85 -8.93 -4.36
C SER A 44 -12.50 -8.44 -3.85
N PHE A 45 -12.39 -8.19 -2.54
CA PHE A 45 -11.11 -7.83 -1.94
C PHE A 45 -10.06 -8.94 -2.14
N ASP A 46 -8.90 -8.60 -2.69
CA ASP A 46 -7.81 -9.51 -3.02
C ASP A 46 -6.77 -9.50 -1.90
N TYR A 47 -7.00 -10.37 -0.93
CA TYR A 47 -6.13 -10.56 0.22
C TYR A 47 -4.73 -11.07 -0.14
N GLU A 48 -4.61 -11.85 -1.21
CA GLU A 48 -3.31 -12.39 -1.65
C GLU A 48 -2.44 -11.28 -2.20
N LEU A 49 -3.01 -10.41 -3.04
CA LEU A 49 -2.33 -9.22 -3.55
C LEU A 49 -1.87 -8.31 -2.40
N VAL A 50 -2.73 -8.05 -1.42
CA VAL A 50 -2.35 -7.21 -0.26
C VAL A 50 -1.21 -7.82 0.52
N LYS A 51 -1.24 -9.15 0.72
CA LYS A 51 -0.15 -9.87 1.37
C LYS A 51 1.16 -9.77 0.57
N GLU A 52 1.11 -10.00 -0.75
CA GLU A 52 2.28 -9.85 -1.63
C GLU A 52 2.86 -8.42 -1.55
N MET A 53 2.01 -7.40 -1.49
CA MET A 53 2.44 -6.00 -1.36
C MET A 53 3.00 -5.69 0.04
N ASN A 54 2.45 -6.27 1.11
CA ASN A 54 3.01 -6.19 2.46
C ASN A 54 4.42 -6.79 2.52
N GLU A 55 4.65 -7.95 1.91
CA GLU A 55 5.97 -8.58 1.82
C GLU A 55 6.99 -7.70 1.07
N LYS A 56 6.51 -6.83 0.18
CA LYS A 56 7.33 -5.82 -0.53
C LYS A 56 7.50 -4.51 0.25
N GLY A 57 6.95 -4.39 1.46
CA GLY A 57 7.07 -3.20 2.31
C GLY A 57 6.02 -2.12 2.05
N PHE A 58 4.89 -2.48 1.43
CA PHE A 58 3.78 -1.57 1.21
C PHE A 58 2.61 -1.87 2.15
N LEU A 59 1.87 -0.84 2.52
CA LEU A 59 0.63 -0.93 3.28
C LEU A 59 -0.51 -0.46 2.39
N ILE A 60 -1.63 -1.17 2.41
CA ILE A 60 -2.84 -0.70 1.74
C ILE A 60 -3.43 0.48 2.54
N LEU A 61 -3.65 1.60 1.86
CA LEU A 61 -4.22 2.83 2.42
C LEU A 61 -5.73 2.91 2.18
N SER A 62 -6.16 2.52 0.98
CA SER A 62 -7.55 2.56 0.55
C SER A 62 -7.77 1.61 -0.60
N HIS A 63 -9.03 1.24 -0.83
CA HIS A 63 -9.45 0.61 -2.07
C HIS A 63 -10.74 1.26 -2.60
N GLY A 64 -10.76 1.60 -3.88
CA GLY A 64 -11.89 2.20 -4.58
C GLY A 64 -12.91 1.12 -4.94
N GLY A 65 -13.80 0.78 -4.03
CA GLY A 65 -14.71 -0.36 -4.23
C GLY A 65 -13.92 -1.66 -4.30
N ASN A 66 -14.16 -2.52 -5.30
CA ASN A 66 -13.44 -3.79 -5.43
C ASN A 66 -12.24 -3.74 -6.41
N SER A 67 -12.00 -2.61 -7.08
CA SER A 67 -11.06 -2.54 -8.21
C SER A 67 -9.78 -1.77 -7.91
N ASP A 68 -9.81 -0.54 -7.40
CA ASP A 68 -8.57 0.27 -7.33
C ASP A 68 -7.88 0.16 -5.99
N TYR A 69 -6.61 -0.26 -5.94
CA TYR A 69 -5.89 -0.48 -4.68
C TYR A 69 -4.81 0.57 -4.53
N PHE A 70 -4.89 1.35 -3.45
CA PHE A 70 -3.90 2.37 -3.14
C PHE A 70 -2.97 1.87 -2.04
N PHE A 71 -1.68 1.81 -2.34
CA PHE A 71 -0.63 1.39 -1.45
C PHE A 71 0.36 2.52 -1.16
N VAL A 72 0.88 2.53 0.06
CA VAL A 72 1.95 3.44 0.49
C VAL A 72 3.11 2.67 1.09
N ARG A 73 4.31 3.19 0.90
CA ARG A 73 5.54 2.58 1.38
C ARG A 73 5.66 2.72 2.90
N GLN A 74 5.78 1.61 3.61
CA GLN A 74 5.79 1.59 5.08
C GLN A 74 7.01 2.29 5.68
N ASP A 75 8.16 2.18 5.03
CA ASP A 75 9.44 2.73 5.48
C ASP A 75 9.69 4.18 5.04
N ASP A 76 8.74 4.81 4.32
CA ASP A 76 8.90 6.19 3.86
C ASP A 76 8.97 7.15 5.05
N PRO A 77 9.91 8.12 5.07
CA PRO A 77 10.02 9.10 6.15
C PRO A 77 8.72 9.84 6.47
N ILE A 78 7.83 10.04 5.47
CA ILE A 78 6.55 10.71 5.69
C ILE A 78 5.66 9.93 6.67
N MET A 79 5.77 8.60 6.71
CA MET A 79 4.96 7.74 7.58
C MET A 79 5.19 8.01 9.07
N LYS A 80 6.33 8.61 9.46
CA LYS A 80 6.59 9.04 10.84
C LYS A 80 5.70 10.19 11.29
N ASN A 81 5.18 10.97 10.34
CA ASN A 81 4.36 12.16 10.59
C ASN A 81 2.86 11.89 10.39
N VAL A 82 2.49 10.63 10.13
CA VAL A 82 1.12 10.22 9.90
C VAL A 82 0.56 9.62 11.20
N ASP A 83 -0.55 10.17 11.69
CA ASP A 83 -1.23 9.75 12.93
C ASP A 83 -1.94 8.36 12.82
N PHE A 84 -1.67 7.60 11.76
CA PHE A 84 -2.32 6.31 11.49
C PHE A 84 -1.39 5.17 11.84
N GLN A 85 -1.89 4.24 12.65
CA GLN A 85 -1.20 3.00 12.96
C GLN A 85 -1.73 1.91 12.03
N PRO A 86 -0.87 1.14 11.36
CA PRO A 86 -1.31 -0.03 10.60
C PRO A 86 -1.99 -1.00 11.56
N THR A 87 -3.21 -1.42 11.25
CA THR A 87 -3.89 -2.50 11.95
C THR A 87 -3.54 -3.83 11.31
N GLN A 88 -3.37 -4.86 12.13
CA GLN A 88 -3.26 -6.24 11.65
C GLN A 88 -4.65 -6.81 11.51
N GLU A 89 -4.93 -7.39 10.35
CA GLU A 89 -6.11 -8.22 10.13
C GLU A 89 -5.68 -9.67 9.89
N PHE A 90 -6.45 -10.59 10.44
CA PHE A 90 -6.24 -12.03 10.32
C PHE A 90 -7.30 -12.59 9.39
N LEU A 91 -6.85 -13.30 8.37
CA LEU A 91 -7.72 -13.98 7.42
C LEU A 91 -8.11 -15.35 7.97
N ASP A 92 -9.23 -15.90 7.49
CA ASP A 92 -9.67 -17.26 7.84
C ASP A 92 -8.62 -18.33 7.47
N SER A 93 -7.76 -18.03 6.50
CA SER A 93 -6.61 -18.85 6.11
C SER A 93 -5.45 -18.82 7.13
N GLY A 94 -5.55 -18.04 8.19
CA GLY A 94 -4.49 -17.79 9.17
C GLY A 94 -3.42 -16.80 8.72
N SER A 95 -3.50 -16.29 7.49
CA SER A 95 -2.61 -15.24 6.98
C SER A 95 -2.86 -13.91 7.68
N LYS A 96 -1.80 -13.12 7.85
CA LYS A 96 -1.85 -11.78 8.45
C LYS A 96 -1.59 -10.74 7.38
N ILE A 97 -2.38 -9.67 7.38
CA ILE A 97 -2.16 -8.50 6.52
C ILE A 97 -2.15 -7.22 7.35
N HIS A 98 -1.47 -6.19 6.84
CA HIS A 98 -1.37 -4.88 7.47
C HIS A 98 -2.08 -3.81 6.62
N ILE A 99 -3.04 -3.14 7.25
CA ILE A 99 -3.90 -2.13 6.62
C ILE A 99 -3.75 -0.80 7.35
N LEU A 100 -3.59 0.30 6.62
CA LEU A 100 -3.70 1.64 7.19
C LEU A 100 -5.16 2.05 7.25
N ASN A 101 -5.64 2.34 8.46
CA ASN A 101 -7.00 2.78 8.70
C ASN A 101 -7.04 4.28 9.04
N PRO A 102 -7.22 5.18 8.05
CA PRO A 102 -7.20 6.63 8.27
C PRO A 102 -8.34 7.17 9.16
N GLY A 103 -9.37 6.36 9.44
CA GLY A 103 -10.49 6.73 10.32
C GLY A 103 -10.31 6.37 11.81
N ARG A 104 -9.27 5.62 12.19
CA ARG A 104 -8.99 5.25 13.59
C ARG A 104 -7.75 5.99 14.08
N THR A 105 -7.88 7.28 14.37
CA THR A 105 -6.85 8.02 15.10
C THR A 105 -6.79 7.52 16.55
N LYS A 106 -5.58 7.46 17.15
CA LYS A 106 -5.49 7.46 18.61
C LYS A 106 -6.26 8.69 19.10
N LYS A 107 -7.12 8.55 20.11
CA LYS A 107 -7.72 9.71 20.80
C LYS A 107 -6.60 10.72 21.05
N ARG A 108 -6.63 11.87 20.37
CA ARG A 108 -5.70 12.96 20.63
C ARG A 108 -5.87 13.33 22.10
N ASP A 109 -4.77 13.31 22.85
CA ASP A 109 -4.80 13.72 24.25
C ASP A 109 -5.19 15.21 24.29
N PRO A 110 -6.30 15.59 24.95
CA PRO A 110 -6.79 16.97 24.98
C PRO A 110 -5.80 17.98 25.58
N LYS A 111 -4.72 17.51 26.21
CA LYS A 111 -3.72 18.34 26.90
C LYS A 111 -2.56 18.82 26.03
N SER A 112 -2.56 18.59 24.73
CA SER A 112 -1.48 19.04 23.82
C SER A 112 -1.59 20.50 23.36
N PHE A 113 -2.62 21.23 23.82
CA PHE A 113 -2.72 22.68 23.68
C PHE A 113 -2.81 23.29 25.07
N LEU A 114 -1.67 23.49 25.74
CA LEU A 114 -1.40 24.53 26.74
C LEU A 114 0.06 24.44 27.19
#